data_AF-A0A2S7TN51-F1
#
_entry.id   AF-A0A2S7TN51-F1
#
_cell.length_a   1.000
_cell.length_b   1.000
_cell.length_c   1.000
_cell.angle_alpha   90.00
_cell.angle_beta   90.00
_cell.angle_gamma   90.00
#
_symmetry.space_group_name_H-M   'P 1'
#
loop_
_entity.id
_entity.type
_entity.pdbx_description
1 polymer ?
#
loop_
_entity_poly.entity_id
_entity_poly.type
_entity_poly.pdbx_seq_one_letter_code
_entity_poly.pdbx_strand_id
1 'polypeptide(L)'
;MKKVILKNGTQVLLIVFSVVLGLFLNEKMEERKNEKEATELLKKIKVELRTNTSILNEWMPYHREIVSRLDSLSANDKFIEKFYKDKNTIYSLFYKKSLLGETPGSDAWDIAKAHPLIVNLEYDILFSLSRIYKQQAATFEPLFKLEELLFSPTFNTKENAKTNLLIFKELLHELSMRELQLTNLYQEAEKTIHFMPSEN
;
A
#
# COMPACT_ATOMS: atom_id res chain seq x y z
N MET A 1 26.09 -23.73 65.37
CA MET A 1 25.44 -22.53 64.78
C MET A 1 25.95 -22.17 63.39
N LYS A 2 27.26 -21.95 63.15
CA LYS A 2 27.79 -21.55 61.83
C LYS A 2 27.36 -22.44 60.64
N LYS A 3 27.39 -23.78 60.80
CA LYS A 3 26.96 -24.73 59.75
C LYS A 3 25.45 -24.65 59.42
N VAL A 4 24.61 -24.36 60.40
CA VAL A 4 23.14 -24.25 60.22
C VAL A 4 22.80 -22.94 59.51
N ILE A 5 23.45 -21.84 59.92
CA ILE A 5 23.31 -20.53 59.27
C ILE A 5 23.82 -20.58 57.82
N LEU A 6 24.96 -21.23 57.58
CA LEU A 6 25.51 -21.41 56.24
C LEU A 6 24.58 -22.26 55.34
N LYS A 7 24.03 -23.37 55.87
CA LYS A 7 23.07 -24.22 55.16
C LYS A 7 21.80 -23.46 54.79
N ASN A 8 21.25 -22.70 55.72
CA ASN A 8 20.04 -21.90 55.48
C ASN A 8 20.31 -20.76 54.48
N GLY A 9 21.47 -20.10 54.56
CA GLY A 9 21.88 -19.08 53.59
C GLY A 9 22.03 -19.62 52.17
N THR A 10 22.64 -20.80 52.01
CA THR A 10 22.74 -21.46 50.70
C THR A 10 21.38 -21.86 50.14
N GLN A 11 20.42 -22.27 50.98
CA GLN A 11 19.06 -22.59 50.55
C GLN A 11 18.31 -21.36 50.05
N VAL A 12 18.37 -20.24 50.77
CA VAL A 12 17.76 -18.97 50.33
C VAL A 12 18.37 -18.50 49.01
N LEU A 13 19.70 -18.57 48.87
CA LEU A 13 20.39 -18.21 47.63
C LEU A 13 19.93 -19.08 46.45
N LEU A 14 19.80 -20.40 46.65
CA LEU A 14 19.33 -21.32 45.61
C LEU A 14 17.88 -21.03 45.21
N ILE A 15 17.01 -20.71 46.17
CA ILE A 15 15.61 -20.34 45.89
C ILE A 15 15.57 -19.05 45.04
N VAL A 16 16.26 -18.00 45.47
CA VAL A 16 16.33 -16.73 44.73
C VAL A 16 16.88 -16.96 43.32
N PHE A 17 17.97 -17.73 43.21
CA PHE A 17 18.56 -18.07 41.91
C PHE A 17 17.58 -18.83 41.00
N SER A 18 16.84 -19.79 41.55
CA SER A 18 15.89 -20.60 40.78
C SER A 18 14.71 -19.76 40.28
N VAL A 19 14.21 -18.84 41.11
CA VAL A 19 13.13 -17.90 40.72
C VAL A 19 13.62 -16.94 39.64
N VAL A 20 14.79 -16.33 39.82
CA VAL A 20 15.38 -15.41 38.83
C VAL A 20 15.64 -16.14 37.52
N LEU A 21 16.18 -17.35 37.56
CA LEU A 21 16.40 -18.17 36.36
C LEU A 21 15.09 -18.52 35.67
N GLY A 22 14.05 -18.87 36.44
CA GLY A 22 12.72 -19.15 35.89
C GLY A 22 12.11 -17.94 35.18
N LEU A 23 12.18 -16.76 35.79
CA LEU A 23 11.71 -15.51 35.17
C LEU A 23 12.51 -15.18 33.91
N PHE A 24 13.84 -15.29 33.96
CA PHE A 24 14.72 -15.03 32.82
C PHE A 24 14.44 -15.97 31.64
N LEU A 25 14.26 -17.27 31.91
CA LEU A 25 13.93 -18.25 30.86
C LEU A 25 12.54 -17.99 30.27
N ASN A 26 11.57 -17.62 31.10
CA ASN A 26 10.22 -17.29 30.65
C ASN A 26 10.22 -16.07 29.72
N GLU A 27 10.91 -14.99 30.12
CA GLU A 27 11.08 -13.79 29.31
C GLU A 27 11.76 -14.10 27.97
N LYS A 28 12.83 -14.91 27.97
CA LYS A 28 13.51 -15.35 26.74
C LYS A 28 12.63 -16.20 25.83
N MET A 29 11.75 -17.03 26.39
CA MET A 29 10.79 -17.82 25.60
C MET A 29 9.69 -16.94 25.01
N GLU A 30 9.21 -15.96 25.77
CA GLU A 30 8.19 -15.01 25.35
C GLU A 30 8.71 -14.08 24.24
N GLU A 31 9.92 -13.54 24.38
CA GLU A 31 10.61 -12.75 23.33
C GLU A 31 10.66 -13.53 22.01
N ARG A 32 11.13 -14.78 22.03
CA ARG A 32 11.21 -15.62 20.82
C ARG A 32 9.86 -15.89 20.18
N LYS A 33 8.82 -16.09 21.00
CA LYS A 33 7.45 -16.29 20.51
C LYS A 33 6.96 -15.00 19.83
N ASN A 34 7.18 -13.86 20.47
CA ASN A 34 6.78 -12.55 19.98
C ASN A 34 7.49 -12.18 18.67
N GLU A 35 8.79 -12.49 18.55
CA GLU A 35 9.56 -12.33 17.31
C GLU A 35 9.00 -13.18 16.17
N LYS A 36 8.66 -14.45 16.45
CA LYS A 36 8.09 -15.36 15.46
C LYS A 36 6.73 -14.87 14.96
N GLU A 37 5.87 -14.44 15.87
CA GLU A 37 4.55 -13.92 15.51
C GLU A 37 4.64 -12.57 14.77
N ALA A 38 5.58 -11.69 15.13
CA ALA A 38 5.87 -10.47 14.40
C ALA A 38 6.37 -10.75 12.97
N THR A 39 7.18 -11.80 12.80
CA THR A 39 7.64 -12.25 11.48
C THR A 39 6.49 -12.71 10.59
N GLU A 40 5.52 -13.44 11.14
CA GLU A 40 4.31 -13.85 10.41
C GLU A 40 3.43 -12.64 10.06
N LEU A 41 3.31 -11.65 10.94
CA LEU A 41 2.62 -10.39 10.66
C LEU A 41 3.27 -9.66 9.48
N LEU A 42 4.60 -9.53 9.50
CA LEU A 42 5.36 -8.92 8.41
C LEU A 42 5.19 -9.70 7.10
N LYS A 43 5.15 -11.04 7.15
CA LYS A 43 4.91 -11.88 5.97
C LYS A 43 3.56 -11.58 5.31
N LYS A 44 2.50 -11.32 6.08
CA LYS A 44 1.19 -10.91 5.53
C LYS A 44 1.26 -9.57 4.82
N ILE A 45 1.93 -8.58 5.43
CA ILE A 45 2.16 -7.28 4.80
C ILE A 45 2.96 -7.44 3.50
N LYS A 46 4.01 -8.28 3.50
CA LYS A 46 4.79 -8.57 2.29
C LYS A 46 3.93 -9.13 1.15
N VAL A 47 3.00 -10.03 1.45
CA VAL A 47 2.06 -10.56 0.43
C VAL A 47 1.19 -9.44 -0.13
N GLU A 48 0.63 -8.59 0.73
CA GLU A 48 -0.19 -7.45 0.29
C GLU A 48 0.62 -6.47 -0.59
N LEU A 49 1.84 -6.11 -0.19
CA LEU A 49 2.72 -5.24 -0.97
C LEU A 49 3.00 -5.81 -2.37
N ARG A 50 3.22 -7.12 -2.48
CA ARG A 50 3.43 -7.80 -3.78
C ARG A 50 2.18 -7.74 -4.65
N THR A 51 1.02 -8.01 -4.08
CA THR A 51 -0.26 -7.90 -4.78
C THR A 51 -0.48 -6.47 -5.28
N ASN A 52 -0.28 -5.48 -4.42
CA ASN A 52 -0.42 -4.06 -4.77
C ASN A 52 0.56 -3.65 -5.88
N THR A 53 1.80 -4.14 -5.83
CA THR A 53 2.81 -3.90 -6.86
C THR A 53 2.39 -4.50 -8.20
N SER A 54 1.84 -5.71 -8.20
CA SER A 54 1.31 -6.36 -9.41
C SER A 54 0.18 -5.53 -10.03
N ILE A 55 -0.76 -5.04 -9.20
CA ILE A 55 -1.86 -4.18 -9.66
C ILE A 55 -1.33 -2.92 -10.34
N LEU A 56 -0.36 -2.21 -9.73
CA LEU A 56 0.20 -1.00 -10.32
C LEU A 56 1.00 -1.24 -11.58
N ASN A 57 1.68 -2.38 -11.68
CA ASN A 57 2.40 -2.77 -12.90
C ASN A 57 1.44 -2.96 -14.10
N GLU A 58 0.18 -3.31 -13.84
CA GLU A 58 -0.87 -3.35 -14.86
C GLU A 58 -1.52 -1.98 -15.12
N TRP A 59 -1.80 -1.21 -14.06
CA TRP A 59 -2.50 0.07 -14.15
C TRP A 59 -1.66 1.17 -14.80
N MET A 60 -0.41 1.36 -14.34
CA MET A 60 0.45 2.44 -14.80
C MET A 60 0.60 2.48 -16.33
N PRO A 61 0.96 1.38 -17.04
CA PRO A 61 1.07 1.44 -18.50
C PRO A 61 -0.29 1.67 -19.18
N TYR A 62 -1.36 1.10 -18.64
CA TYR A 62 -2.72 1.26 -19.18
C TYR A 62 -3.21 2.72 -19.07
N HIS A 63 -3.07 3.34 -17.90
CA HIS A 63 -3.43 4.74 -17.69
C HIS A 63 -2.60 5.69 -18.56
N ARG A 64 -1.29 5.45 -18.71
CA ARG A 64 -0.44 6.22 -19.64
C ARG A 64 -0.90 6.11 -21.09
N GLU A 65 -1.34 4.93 -21.52
CA GLU A 65 -1.87 4.75 -22.86
C GLU A 65 -3.18 5.53 -23.05
N ILE A 66 -4.07 5.52 -22.05
CA ILE A 66 -5.30 6.32 -22.09
C ILE A 66 -4.97 7.82 -22.19
N VAL A 67 -4.01 8.31 -21.41
CA VAL A 67 -3.55 9.71 -21.47
C VAL A 67 -3.04 10.06 -22.87
N SER A 68 -2.22 9.20 -23.48
CA SER A 68 -1.71 9.42 -24.84
C SER A 68 -2.83 9.45 -25.90
N ARG A 69 -3.83 8.56 -25.77
CA ARG A 69 -5.02 8.57 -26.64
C ARG A 69 -5.86 9.83 -26.45
N LEU A 70 -6.08 10.24 -25.20
CA LEU A 70 -6.81 11.47 -24.86
C LEU A 70 -6.12 12.71 -25.40
N ASP A 71 -4.79 12.76 -25.38
CA ASP A 71 -4.04 13.88 -25.95
C ASP A 71 -4.35 14.06 -27.44
N SER A 72 -4.34 12.96 -28.21
CA SER A 72 -4.70 12.98 -29.63
C SER A 72 -6.18 13.31 -29.87
N LEU A 73 -7.09 12.75 -29.06
CA LEU A 73 -8.53 12.88 -29.25
C LEU A 73 -9.08 14.23 -28.78
N SER A 74 -8.50 14.82 -27.74
CA SER A 74 -8.85 16.17 -27.25
C SER A 74 -8.46 17.29 -28.22
N ALA A 75 -7.59 17.00 -29.20
CA ALA A 75 -7.26 17.88 -30.31
C ALA A 75 -8.09 17.61 -31.59
N ASN A 76 -8.94 16.58 -31.60
CA ASN A 76 -9.69 16.15 -32.79
C ASN A 76 -11.13 16.69 -32.76
N ASP A 77 -11.44 17.65 -33.63
CA ASP A 77 -12.76 18.28 -33.70
C ASP A 77 -13.90 17.30 -33.95
N LYS A 78 -13.69 16.25 -34.76
CA LYS A 78 -14.72 15.22 -35.00
C LYS A 78 -15.02 14.41 -33.75
N PHE A 79 -13.99 14.11 -32.96
CA PHE A 79 -14.17 13.41 -31.70
C PHE A 79 -14.91 14.28 -30.69
N ILE A 80 -14.51 15.55 -30.54
CA ILE A 80 -15.18 16.51 -29.67
C ILE A 80 -16.64 16.67 -30.08
N GLU A 81 -16.92 16.74 -31.38
CA GLU A 81 -18.28 16.84 -31.90
C GLU A 81 -19.13 15.63 -31.51
N LYS A 82 -18.57 14.43 -31.65
CA LYS A 82 -19.23 13.19 -31.25
C LYS A 82 -19.44 13.14 -29.73
N PHE A 83 -18.45 13.56 -28.95
CA PHE A 83 -18.50 13.55 -27.49
C PHE A 83 -19.57 14.47 -26.92
N TYR A 84 -19.73 15.69 -27.44
CA TYR A 84 -20.78 16.57 -26.91
C TYR A 84 -22.19 16.10 -27.30
N LYS A 85 -22.33 15.36 -28.41
CA LYS A 85 -23.60 14.73 -28.84
C LYS A 85 -23.92 13.46 -28.06
N ASP A 86 -22.90 12.69 -27.70
CA ASP A 86 -23.02 11.44 -26.95
C ASP A 86 -21.86 11.30 -25.95
N LYS A 87 -22.18 11.48 -24.67
CA LYS A 87 -21.26 11.31 -23.54
C LYS A 87 -20.55 9.96 -23.57
N ASN A 88 -21.22 8.90 -24.06
CA ASN A 88 -20.66 7.56 -24.08
C ASN A 88 -19.48 7.40 -25.04
N THR A 89 -19.24 8.39 -25.91
CA THR A 89 -18.05 8.46 -26.77
C THR A 89 -16.76 8.35 -25.95
N ILE A 90 -16.73 8.87 -24.72
CA ILE A 90 -15.57 8.78 -23.83
C ILE A 90 -15.19 7.32 -23.52
N TYR A 91 -16.16 6.40 -23.45
CA TYR A 91 -15.87 5.00 -23.10
C TYR A 91 -15.10 4.24 -24.18
N SER A 92 -15.02 4.77 -25.40
CA SER A 92 -14.13 4.23 -26.43
C SER A 92 -12.64 4.27 -26.05
N LEU A 93 -12.29 5.06 -25.02
CA LEU A 93 -10.94 5.12 -24.47
C LEU A 93 -10.60 3.89 -23.60
N PHE A 94 -11.59 3.31 -22.91
CA PHE A 94 -11.36 2.24 -21.92
C PHE A 94 -11.52 0.86 -22.57
N TYR A 95 -10.48 0.42 -23.26
CA TYR A 95 -10.53 -0.82 -24.02
C TYR A 95 -10.36 -2.09 -23.16
N LYS A 96 -9.91 -1.96 -21.89
CA LYS A 96 -9.82 -3.06 -20.93
C LYS A 96 -10.94 -3.00 -19.88
N LYS A 97 -12.20 -3.07 -20.32
CA LYS A 97 -13.45 -3.17 -19.52
C LYS A 97 -13.72 -2.07 -18.47
N SER A 98 -12.75 -1.60 -17.70
CA SER A 98 -12.87 -0.53 -16.70
C SER A 98 -11.60 0.33 -16.65
N LEU A 99 -11.71 1.50 -15.99
CA LEU A 99 -10.55 2.31 -15.62
C LEU A 99 -9.76 1.64 -14.50
N LEU A 100 -10.47 1.07 -13.53
CA LEU A 100 -9.90 0.39 -12.37
C LEU A 100 -10.40 -1.06 -12.32
N GLY A 101 -9.49 -1.99 -12.10
CA GLY A 101 -9.81 -3.39 -11.82
C GLY A 101 -9.86 -3.63 -10.31
N GLU A 102 -9.02 -4.55 -9.83
CA GLU A 102 -8.76 -4.73 -8.40
C GLU A 102 -7.99 -3.54 -7.82
N THR A 103 -8.41 -3.03 -6.66
CA THR A 103 -7.75 -1.90 -5.99
C THR A 103 -6.64 -2.38 -5.04
N PRO A 104 -5.51 -1.66 -4.93
CA PRO A 104 -4.51 -1.96 -3.91
C PRO A 104 -5.09 -1.95 -2.49
N GLY A 105 -4.81 -3.00 -1.72
CA GLY A 105 -5.29 -3.16 -0.34
C GLY A 105 -4.43 -2.46 0.70
N SER A 106 -4.97 -2.28 1.90
CA SER A 106 -4.23 -1.85 3.10
C SER A 106 -4.53 -2.68 4.34
N ASP A 107 -5.30 -3.76 4.20
CA ASP A 107 -5.87 -4.53 5.31
C ASP A 107 -4.78 -5.14 6.20
N ALA A 108 -3.75 -5.74 5.61
CA ALA A 108 -2.66 -6.36 6.35
C ALA A 108 -1.89 -5.31 7.17
N TRP A 109 -1.68 -4.12 6.62
CA TRP A 109 -1.05 -3.01 7.33
C TRP A 109 -1.94 -2.41 8.41
N ASP A 110 -3.23 -2.26 8.15
CA ASP A 110 -4.20 -1.72 9.11
C ASP A 110 -4.37 -2.66 10.31
N ILE A 111 -4.45 -3.97 10.06
CA ILE A 111 -4.45 -5.00 11.11
C ILE A 111 -3.13 -4.98 11.89
N ALA A 112 -1.99 -4.86 11.19
CA ALA A 112 -0.69 -4.82 11.84
C ALA A 112 -0.54 -3.63 12.78
N LYS A 113 -0.98 -2.43 12.37
CA LYS A 113 -0.98 -1.22 13.22
C LYS A 113 -1.76 -1.40 14.52
N ALA A 114 -2.83 -2.19 14.49
CA ALA A 114 -3.65 -2.49 15.66
C ALA A 114 -3.09 -3.66 16.50
N HIS A 115 -2.11 -4.40 15.99
CA HIS A 115 -1.57 -5.59 16.65
C HIS A 115 -0.50 -5.20 17.69
N PRO A 116 -0.54 -5.71 18.93
CA PRO A 116 0.46 -5.39 19.98
C PRO A 116 1.91 -5.74 19.60
N LEU A 117 2.09 -6.64 18.63
CA LEU A 117 3.40 -7.12 18.18
C LEU A 117 4.07 -6.20 17.15
N ILE A 118 3.40 -5.14 16.69
CA ILE A 118 4.01 -4.18 15.76
C ILE A 118 5.27 -3.54 16.33
N VAL A 119 5.36 -3.43 17.66
CA VAL A 119 6.51 -2.89 18.38
C VAL A 119 7.78 -3.74 18.22
N ASN A 120 7.64 -5.00 17.80
CA ASN A 120 8.76 -5.91 17.56
C ASN A 120 9.27 -5.84 16.11
N LEU A 121 8.64 -5.05 15.24
CA LEU A 121 9.15 -4.78 13.90
C LEU A 121 10.22 -3.69 13.96
N GLU A 122 11.24 -3.83 13.12
CA GLU A 122 12.30 -2.84 13.01
C GLU A 122 11.74 -1.47 12.59
N TYR A 123 12.31 -0.40 13.16
CA TYR A 123 11.86 0.96 12.90
C TYR A 123 11.90 1.33 11.41
N ASP A 124 12.96 0.95 10.69
CA ASP A 124 13.10 1.27 9.26
C ASP A 124 12.02 0.59 8.40
N ILE A 125 11.60 -0.63 8.79
CA ILE A 125 10.48 -1.33 8.16
C ILE A 125 9.20 -0.55 8.43
N LEU A 126 8.92 -0.20 9.69
CA LEU A 126 7.71 0.56 10.06
C LEU A 126 7.63 1.91 9.36
N PHE A 127 8.76 2.61 9.27
CA PHE A 127 8.88 3.88 8.58
C PHE A 127 8.58 3.73 7.07
N SER A 128 9.19 2.73 6.43
CA SER A 128 8.98 2.43 5.02
C SER A 128 7.52 2.10 4.71
N LEU A 129 6.92 1.19 5.50
CA LEU A 129 5.50 0.84 5.37
C LEU A 129 4.59 2.06 5.56
N SER A 130 4.82 2.86 6.60
CA SER A 130 4.04 4.07 6.86
C SER A 130 4.07 5.02 5.66
N ARG A 131 5.25 5.21 5.03
CA ARG A 131 5.43 6.07 3.86
C ARG A 131 4.66 5.52 2.65
N ILE A 132 4.78 4.23 2.37
CA ILE A 132 4.11 3.56 1.25
C ILE A 132 2.59 3.69 1.35
N TYR A 133 2.00 3.29 2.48
CA TYR A 133 0.53 3.29 2.61
C TYR A 133 -0.07 4.70 2.67
N LYS A 134 0.67 5.68 3.21
CA LYS A 134 0.28 7.09 3.09
C LYS A 134 0.29 7.57 1.64
N GLN A 135 1.34 7.23 0.89
CA GLN A 135 1.42 7.57 -0.53
C GLN A 135 0.34 6.84 -1.34
N GLN A 136 0.03 5.58 -1.02
CA GLN A 136 -1.04 4.83 -1.67
C GLN A 136 -2.39 5.55 -1.53
N ALA A 137 -2.75 5.97 -0.31
CA ALA A 137 -3.99 6.71 -0.08
C ALA A 137 -4.03 8.01 -0.89
N ALA A 138 -2.91 8.73 -0.98
CA ALA A 138 -2.81 9.96 -1.77
C ALA A 138 -2.82 9.71 -3.28
N THR A 139 -2.35 8.56 -3.76
CA THR A 139 -2.21 8.26 -5.20
C THR A 139 -3.54 8.30 -5.93
N PHE A 140 -4.61 7.87 -5.24
CA PHE A 140 -5.94 7.73 -5.83
C PHE A 140 -6.85 8.95 -5.64
N GLU A 141 -6.36 10.03 -5.03
CA GLU A 141 -7.13 11.29 -4.90
C GLU A 141 -7.64 11.84 -6.25
N PRO A 142 -6.86 11.83 -7.36
CA PRO A 142 -7.36 12.32 -8.66
C PRO A 142 -8.55 11.51 -9.21
N LEU A 143 -8.73 10.26 -8.79
CA LEU A 143 -9.87 9.44 -9.25
C LEU A 143 -11.20 10.00 -8.77
N PHE A 144 -11.28 10.54 -7.56
CA PHE A 144 -12.51 11.17 -7.07
C PHE A 144 -12.86 12.41 -7.89
N LYS A 145 -11.85 13.19 -8.30
CA LYS A 145 -12.04 14.36 -9.18
C LYS A 145 -12.45 13.93 -10.60
N LEU A 146 -11.91 12.83 -11.11
CA LEU A 146 -12.32 12.24 -12.38
C LEU A 146 -13.77 11.76 -12.34
N GLU A 147 -14.17 11.12 -11.24
CA GLU A 147 -15.54 10.67 -11.01
C GLU A 147 -16.51 11.85 -10.96
N GLU A 148 -16.21 12.88 -10.16
CA GLU A 148 -17.01 14.10 -10.07
C GLU A 148 -17.18 14.78 -11.44
N LEU A 149 -16.08 14.93 -12.19
CA LEU A 149 -16.11 15.50 -13.53
C LEU A 149 -16.93 14.64 -14.49
N LEU A 150 -16.72 13.31 -14.49
CA LEU A 150 -17.42 12.38 -15.35
C LEU A 150 -18.93 12.40 -15.11
N PHE A 151 -19.37 12.53 -13.85
CA PHE A 151 -20.80 12.55 -13.50
C PHE A 151 -21.44 13.94 -13.50
N SER A 152 -20.66 15.00 -13.70
CA SER A 152 -21.18 16.36 -13.83
C SER A 152 -22.19 16.48 -14.99
N PRO A 153 -23.31 17.21 -14.82
CA PRO A 153 -24.25 17.53 -15.90
C PRO A 153 -23.61 18.32 -17.04
N THR A 154 -22.51 19.03 -16.77
CA THR A 154 -21.82 19.87 -17.75
C THR A 154 -20.66 19.17 -18.44
N PHE A 155 -20.41 17.89 -18.13
CA PHE A 155 -19.22 17.16 -18.59
C PHE A 155 -19.02 17.22 -20.11
N ASN A 156 -20.08 16.99 -20.88
CA ASN A 156 -20.04 16.95 -22.34
C ASN A 156 -20.90 18.04 -23.00
N THR A 157 -21.21 19.16 -22.33
CA THR A 157 -21.93 20.25 -23.03
C THR A 157 -21.06 20.84 -24.13
N LYS A 158 -21.66 21.39 -25.18
CA LYS A 158 -20.92 21.93 -26.34
C LYS A 158 -19.88 22.98 -25.93
N GLU A 159 -20.20 23.78 -24.92
CA GLU A 159 -19.36 24.86 -24.38
C GLU A 159 -18.16 24.30 -23.60
N ASN A 160 -18.35 23.19 -22.88
CA ASN A 160 -17.35 22.67 -21.94
C ASN A 160 -16.63 21.41 -22.44
N ALA A 161 -17.11 20.76 -23.49
CA ALA A 161 -16.63 19.45 -23.94
C ALA A 161 -15.10 19.41 -24.12
N LYS A 162 -14.54 20.40 -24.82
CA LYS A 162 -13.09 20.48 -25.04
C LYS A 162 -12.33 20.69 -23.73
N THR A 163 -12.76 21.66 -22.92
CA THR A 163 -12.14 21.99 -21.63
C THR A 163 -12.19 20.80 -20.67
N ASN A 164 -13.33 20.12 -20.57
CA ASN A 164 -13.50 18.98 -19.69
C ASN A 164 -12.71 17.76 -20.16
N LEU A 165 -12.56 17.53 -21.47
CA LEU A 165 -11.64 16.51 -21.99
C LEU A 165 -10.19 16.80 -21.60
N LEU A 166 -9.76 18.06 -21.63
CA LEU A 166 -8.43 18.46 -21.18
C LEU A 166 -8.26 18.25 -19.68
N ILE A 167 -9.22 18.67 -18.85
CA ILE A 167 -9.18 18.42 -17.40
C ILE A 167 -9.13 16.92 -17.10
N PHE A 168 -9.94 16.13 -17.80
CA PHE A 168 -9.97 14.67 -17.65
C PHE A 168 -8.60 14.05 -17.99
N LYS A 169 -7.95 14.53 -19.06
CA LYS A 169 -6.59 14.14 -19.43
C LYS A 169 -5.58 14.49 -18.33
N GLU A 170 -5.60 15.73 -17.82
CA GLU A 170 -4.65 16.18 -16.79
C GLU A 170 -4.80 15.38 -15.49
N LEU A 171 -6.02 15.07 -15.07
CA LEU A 171 -6.25 14.24 -13.88
C LEU A 171 -5.77 12.79 -14.05
N LEU A 172 -5.95 12.19 -15.24
CA LEU A 172 -5.40 10.86 -15.54
C LEU A 172 -3.88 10.88 -15.66
N HIS A 173 -3.31 11.95 -16.20
CA HIS A 173 -1.86 12.14 -16.25
C HIS A 173 -1.29 12.25 -14.83
N GLU A 174 -1.89 13.06 -13.97
CA GLU A 174 -1.53 13.17 -12.57
C GLU A 174 -1.61 11.82 -11.84
N LEU A 175 -2.71 11.08 -12.03
CA LEU A 175 -2.85 9.71 -11.50
C LEU A 175 -1.67 8.83 -11.94
N SER A 176 -1.37 8.78 -13.24
CA SER A 176 -0.29 7.94 -13.78
C SER A 176 1.11 8.32 -13.26
N MET A 177 1.31 9.59 -12.91
CA MET A 177 2.55 10.08 -12.31
C MET A 177 2.64 9.72 -10.82
N ARG A 178 1.52 9.79 -10.09
CA ARG A 178 1.45 9.33 -8.69
C ARG A 178 1.63 7.81 -8.60
N GLU A 179 1.07 7.05 -9.53
CA GLU A 179 1.29 5.60 -9.65
C GLU A 179 2.76 5.26 -9.88
N LEU A 180 3.46 5.98 -10.78
CA LEU A 180 4.91 5.81 -10.97
C LEU A 180 5.69 6.05 -9.67
N GLN A 181 5.36 7.12 -8.94
CA GLN A 181 6.00 7.42 -7.65
C GLN A 181 5.76 6.29 -6.65
N LEU A 182 4.53 5.77 -6.58
CA LEU A 182 4.18 4.66 -5.69
C LEU A 182 4.89 3.36 -6.08
N THR A 183 5.01 3.05 -7.37
CA THR A 183 5.80 1.91 -7.86
C THR A 183 7.26 2.02 -7.44
N ASN A 184 7.87 3.22 -7.54
CA ASN A 184 9.25 3.42 -7.09
C ASN A 184 9.39 3.18 -5.57
N LEU A 185 8.42 3.61 -4.77
CA LEU A 185 8.40 3.34 -3.33
C LEU A 185 8.26 1.87 -3.01
N TYR A 186 7.42 1.13 -3.76
CA TYR A 186 7.32 -0.32 -3.62
C TYR A 186 8.64 -1.02 -3.93
N GLN A 187 9.31 -0.65 -5.02
CA GLN A 187 10.61 -1.21 -5.39
C GLN A 187 11.71 -0.89 -4.38
N GLU A 188 11.67 0.29 -3.76
CA GLU A 188 12.60 0.64 -2.66
C GLU A 188 12.32 -0.20 -1.42
N ALA A 189 11.04 -0.33 -1.05
CA ALA A 189 10.62 -1.15 0.08
C ALA A 189 10.96 -2.62 -0.13
N GLU A 190 10.88 -3.13 -1.37
CA GLU A 190 11.28 -4.50 -1.69
C GLU A 190 12.74 -4.79 -1.32
N LYS A 191 13.62 -3.80 -1.52
CA LYS A 191 15.04 -3.89 -1.16
C LYS A 191 15.25 -3.82 0.36
N THR A 192 14.57 -2.89 1.03
CA THR A 192 14.72 -2.66 2.47
C THR A 192 14.09 -3.77 3.32
N ILE A 193 12.94 -4.30 2.90
CA ILE A 193 12.16 -5.27 3.67
C ILE A 193 12.69 -6.71 3.49
N HIS A 194 13.84 -6.90 2.82
CA HIS A 194 14.38 -8.22 2.45
C HIS A 194 13.27 -9.13 1.93
N PHE A 195 12.72 -8.81 0.76
CA PHE A 195 11.90 -9.77 0.04
C PHE A 195 12.84 -10.84 -0.55
N MET A 196 13.12 -11.89 0.22
CA MET A 196 13.61 -13.12 -0.41
C MET A 196 12.57 -13.57 -1.44
N PRO A 197 13.00 -14.01 -2.65
CA PRO A 197 12.09 -14.66 -3.56
C PRO A 197 11.44 -15.83 -2.82
N SER A 198 10.12 -15.96 -2.96
CA SER A 198 9.46 -17.20 -2.55
C SER A 198 10.14 -18.34 -3.29
N GLU A 199 10.86 -19.19 -2.58
CA GLU A 199 11.27 -20.48 -3.13
C GLU A 199 9.98 -21.23 -3.51
N ASN A 200 9.90 -21.56 -4.80
CA ASN A 200 8.89 -22.44 -5.38
C ASN A 200 9.05 -23.87 -4.88
#